data_AF-A0AAV3AMG4-F1
#
_entry.id   AF-A0AAV3AMG4-F1
#
_cell.length_a   1.000
_cell.length_b   1.000
_cell.length_c   1.000
_cell.angle_alpha   90.00
_cell.angle_beta   90.00
_cell.angle_gamma   90.00
#
_symmetry.space_group_name_H-M   'P 1'
#
loop_
_entity.id
_entity.type
_entity.pdbx_description
1 polymer ?
#
loop_
_entity_poly.entity_id
_entity_poly.type
_entity_poly.pdbx_seq_one_letter_code
_entity_poly.pdbx_strand_id
1 'polypeptide(L)'
;MKNQKFGRIIMTSSAAGIYGNFGQANYSAAKLGLVGLSNTLALEGAKYNVRCNAIAPTAGSRLTETVMPQDLVDALKPEYVAPLVLWLCHESCQENGSLFEVGAGWIGKLRWERTLGSIIRQKNRPMTPEAVRDEWAKICDFDNATKPQTIQESTGTLYEVLSNIDTGKGISMNPTSQKSSSGIDPALAIGQKLPTSVYSYTHIQPILYALGVGMSTKDPDHLKFLFESSDEFSCLPSFGVILSQAAFMGGGLSSVPGLNIDFTRVLHGEQYLEIYKPIPTSGEMHSEGTVADILDKGSGAVLLLDVKTYCGKELICYNQFSVFVVGAGGFGGKRSSPKAKETANPPNRPPDAVLSDITTVDQAALYRLSGDWNPLHIDPSFAALGGFKRPILHGLCTFGFSARHVLKQFANNDVTKFKAIKVRFAKPVIPGQTLLTEMWKEGNRIYLQTKVKETGEIAIAGAYVDLISTVSNVPSKDVVQGTELQSELVFEEISRRIKDVGNELVKKVNAVFHWEITKDGNTAAQWTIDLKNAGGEVYRGKVRGRADTTFTLSDQDFMDLVLGKINPQKAFFAGKLKVKGNIMLSQKLEMILKDYAKL
;
A
#
# COMPACT_ATOMS: atom_id res chain seq x y z
N MET A 1 5.49 -9.68 36.66
CA MET A 1 5.45 -8.88 35.42
C MET A 1 6.50 -9.31 34.39
N LYS A 2 7.78 -8.93 34.52
CA LYS A 2 8.83 -9.25 33.51
C LYS A 2 8.92 -10.74 33.14
N ASN A 3 9.05 -11.62 34.13
CA ASN A 3 9.12 -13.08 33.89
C ASN A 3 7.82 -13.66 33.28
N GLN A 4 6.69 -12.99 33.53
CA GLN A 4 5.37 -13.37 33.01
C GLN A 4 5.08 -12.77 31.63
N LYS A 5 5.98 -11.92 31.09
CA LYS A 5 5.80 -11.19 29.82
C LYS A 5 4.48 -10.42 29.71
N PHE A 6 4.00 -9.91 30.85
CA PHE A 6 2.83 -9.05 30.93
C PHE A 6 2.89 -8.19 32.20
N GLY A 7 2.61 -6.90 32.07
CA GLY A 7 2.47 -5.99 33.20
C GLY A 7 1.85 -4.66 32.80
N ARG A 8 1.10 -4.06 33.74
CA ARG A 8 0.53 -2.72 33.62
C ARG A 8 0.79 -2.00 34.93
N ILE A 9 1.42 -0.84 34.86
CA ILE A 9 1.84 -0.05 36.00
C ILE A 9 1.21 1.33 35.86
N ILE A 10 0.64 1.84 36.95
CA ILE A 10 0.06 3.17 37.02
C ILE A 10 0.78 3.98 38.08
N MET A 11 1.29 5.14 37.69
CA MET A 11 1.84 6.14 38.59
C MET A 11 0.78 7.22 38.86
N THR A 12 0.58 7.60 40.12
CA THR A 12 -0.39 8.65 40.48
C THR A 12 0.34 9.97 40.71
N SER A 13 0.39 10.81 39.68
CA SER A 13 0.81 12.21 39.72
C SER A 13 -0.32 13.10 40.25
N SER A 14 -0.27 14.41 39.98
CA SER A 14 -1.33 15.38 40.27
C SER A 14 -1.15 16.65 39.42
N ALA A 15 -2.22 17.44 39.26
CA ALA A 15 -2.12 18.78 38.68
C ALA A 15 -1.13 19.67 39.45
N ALA A 16 -1.07 19.53 40.78
CA ALA A 16 -0.08 20.21 41.61
C ALA A 16 1.38 19.82 41.27
N GLY A 17 1.63 18.58 40.82
CA GLY A 17 2.93 18.17 40.30
C GLY A 17 3.22 18.77 38.92
N ILE A 18 2.23 18.79 38.04
CA ILE A 18 2.39 19.22 36.63
C ILE A 18 2.53 20.74 36.52
N TYR A 19 1.69 21.49 37.23
CA TYR A 19 1.57 22.95 37.09
C TYR A 19 2.05 23.73 38.32
N GLY A 20 2.34 23.03 39.42
CA GLY A 20 2.67 23.64 40.71
C GLY A 20 1.42 23.96 41.55
N ASN A 21 1.62 24.09 42.86
CA ASN A 21 0.59 24.59 43.78
C ASN A 21 1.24 25.28 44.99
N PHE A 22 0.63 26.36 45.49
CA PHE A 22 1.18 27.13 46.60
C PHE A 22 1.28 26.28 47.89
N GLY A 23 2.41 26.39 48.59
CA GLY A 23 2.62 25.68 49.87
C GLY A 23 2.87 24.17 49.77
N GLN A 24 3.00 23.61 48.56
CA GLN A 24 3.08 22.16 48.33
C GLN A 24 4.36 21.70 47.61
N ALA A 25 5.49 22.41 47.74
CA ALA A 25 6.73 22.11 47.02
C ALA A 25 7.20 20.64 47.13
N ASN A 26 7.14 20.05 48.33
CA ASN A 26 7.47 18.64 48.57
C ASN A 26 6.54 17.68 47.82
N TYR A 27 5.23 17.95 47.85
CA TYR A 27 4.22 17.16 47.17
C TYR A 27 4.33 17.29 45.65
N SER A 28 4.45 18.51 45.13
CA SER A 28 4.62 18.79 43.70
C SER A 28 5.87 18.10 43.14
N ALA A 29 7.01 18.20 43.82
CA ALA A 29 8.26 17.55 43.42
C ALA A 29 8.11 16.02 43.36
N ALA A 30 7.53 15.41 44.39
CA ALA A 30 7.29 13.97 44.42
C ALA A 30 6.36 13.53 43.27
N LYS A 31 5.27 14.25 43.03
CA LYS A 31 4.27 13.89 42.02
C LYS A 31 4.79 14.04 40.58
N LEU A 32 5.54 15.10 40.28
CA LEU A 32 6.18 15.21 38.97
C LEU A 32 7.31 14.19 38.79
N GLY A 33 8.04 13.87 39.87
CA GLY A 33 9.05 12.81 39.87
C GLY A 33 8.48 11.44 39.49
N LEU A 34 7.23 11.14 39.88
CA LEU A 34 6.54 9.91 39.46
C LEU A 34 6.27 9.87 37.94
N VAL A 35 6.07 11.02 37.29
CA VAL A 35 5.95 11.08 35.81
C VAL A 35 7.30 10.72 35.17
N GLY A 36 8.40 11.28 35.67
CA GLY A 36 9.75 10.94 35.20
C GLY A 36 10.10 9.46 35.41
N LEU A 37 9.72 8.89 36.56
CA LEU A 37 9.85 7.46 36.84
C LEU A 37 9.02 6.62 35.86
N SER A 38 7.76 7.01 35.61
CA SER A 38 6.87 6.33 34.66
C SER A 38 7.47 6.29 33.26
N ASN A 39 8.01 7.42 32.77
CA ASN A 39 8.63 7.51 31.45
C ASN A 39 9.78 6.52 31.29
N THR A 40 10.61 6.37 32.33
CA THR A 40 11.77 5.45 32.29
C THR A 40 11.32 4.00 32.34
N LEU A 41 10.40 3.65 33.27
CA LEU A 41 9.88 2.28 33.39
C LEU A 41 9.10 1.83 32.15
N ALA A 42 8.42 2.76 31.47
CA ALA A 42 7.74 2.50 30.20
C ALA A 42 8.72 2.00 29.13
N LEU A 43 9.93 2.57 29.05
CA LEU A 43 10.97 2.18 28.12
C LEU A 43 11.62 0.84 28.52
N GLU A 44 11.99 0.68 29.79
CA GLU A 44 12.62 -0.54 30.30
C GLU A 44 11.70 -1.78 30.20
N GLY A 45 10.40 -1.57 30.40
CA GLY A 45 9.38 -2.61 30.40
C GLY A 45 8.86 -3.00 29.01
N ALA A 46 9.00 -2.13 28.00
CA ALA A 46 8.34 -2.27 26.70
C ALA A 46 8.58 -3.64 26.04
N LYS A 47 9.84 -4.09 26.00
CA LYS A 47 10.22 -5.37 25.38
C LYS A 47 9.69 -6.62 26.09
N TYR A 48 9.16 -6.46 27.31
CA TYR A 48 8.56 -7.53 28.10
C TYR A 48 7.04 -7.41 28.19
N ASN A 49 6.42 -6.57 27.35
CA ASN A 49 5.00 -6.22 27.43
C ASN A 49 4.58 -5.74 28.84
N VAL A 50 5.50 -5.00 29.48
CA VAL A 50 5.25 -4.27 30.72
C VAL A 50 5.12 -2.80 30.35
N ARG A 51 3.93 -2.24 30.57
CA ARG A 51 3.61 -0.84 30.24
C ARG A 51 3.46 -0.02 31.51
N CYS A 52 3.91 1.22 31.47
CA CYS A 52 3.82 2.15 32.60
C CYS A 52 3.22 3.47 32.12
N ASN A 53 2.12 3.89 32.73
CA ASN A 53 1.48 5.18 32.45
C ASN A 53 1.29 5.96 33.75
N ALA A 54 1.13 7.27 33.65
CA ALA A 54 0.84 8.15 34.76
C ALA A 54 -0.56 8.75 34.62
N ILE A 55 -1.24 8.93 35.76
CA ILE A 55 -2.49 9.68 35.84
C ILE A 55 -2.34 10.81 36.88
N ALA A 56 -3.00 11.93 36.62
CA ALA A 56 -3.16 13.06 37.52
C ALA A 56 -4.66 13.19 37.83
N PRO A 57 -5.15 12.50 38.86
CA PRO A 57 -6.56 12.49 39.17
C PRO A 57 -6.98 13.75 39.94
N THR A 58 -8.17 14.23 39.62
CA THR A 58 -8.92 15.22 40.39
C THR A 58 -10.14 14.52 40.98
N ALA A 59 -10.10 14.26 42.28
CA ALA A 59 -11.19 13.60 43.00
C ALA A 59 -11.40 14.25 44.38
N GLY A 60 -12.66 14.32 44.81
CA GLY A 60 -13.08 14.66 46.16
C GLY A 60 -12.66 13.56 47.11
N SER A 61 -11.46 13.70 47.67
CA SER A 61 -10.95 12.83 48.72
C SER A 61 -11.40 13.30 50.10
N ARG A 62 -11.30 12.42 51.11
CA ARG A 62 -11.50 12.79 52.53
C ARG A 62 -10.60 13.95 52.98
N LEU A 63 -9.48 14.17 52.29
CA LEU A 63 -8.52 15.23 52.60
C LEU A 63 -8.92 16.59 52.00
N THR A 64 -9.81 16.61 51.01
CA THR A 64 -10.29 17.81 50.29
C THR A 64 -11.72 18.19 50.66
N GLU A 65 -12.45 17.28 51.31
CA GLU A 65 -13.84 17.44 51.76
C GLU A 65 -14.01 18.59 52.77
N THR A 66 -12.99 18.88 53.58
CA THR A 66 -13.05 19.96 54.59
C THR A 66 -12.80 21.36 54.02
N VAL A 67 -12.53 21.48 52.72
CA VAL A 67 -12.08 22.74 52.09
C VAL A 67 -12.92 23.11 50.86
N MET A 68 -13.60 22.15 50.24
CA MET A 68 -14.45 22.38 49.06
C MET A 68 -15.95 22.38 49.42
N PRO A 69 -16.79 23.12 48.67
CA PRO A 69 -18.24 22.99 48.74
C PRO A 69 -18.71 21.55 48.47
N GLN A 70 -19.74 21.09 49.20
CA GLN A 70 -20.18 19.69 49.16
C GLN A 70 -20.65 19.23 47.77
N ASP A 71 -21.31 20.11 47.04
CA ASP A 71 -21.75 19.88 45.66
C ASP A 71 -20.58 19.60 44.70
N LEU A 72 -19.42 20.24 44.92
CA LEU A 72 -18.21 19.99 44.14
C LEU A 72 -17.53 18.67 44.55
N VAL A 73 -17.55 18.33 45.84
CA VAL A 73 -17.05 17.03 46.34
C VAL A 73 -17.87 15.88 45.73
N ASP A 74 -19.20 16.04 45.70
CA ASP A 74 -20.13 15.07 45.12
C ASP A 74 -19.98 14.93 43.59
N ALA A 75 -19.51 15.98 42.90
CA ALA A 75 -19.22 15.95 41.47
C ALA A 75 -17.86 15.30 41.12
N LEU A 76 -16.91 15.27 42.07
CA LEU A 76 -15.54 14.78 41.88
C LEU A 76 -15.34 13.36 42.41
N LYS A 77 -16.28 12.46 42.10
CA LYS A 77 -16.28 11.08 42.58
C LYS A 77 -15.06 10.27 42.07
N PRO A 78 -14.34 9.52 42.93
CA PRO A 78 -13.26 8.62 42.52
C PRO A 78 -13.66 7.58 41.47
N GLU A 79 -14.95 7.21 41.44
CA GLU A 79 -15.54 6.31 40.46
C GLU A 79 -15.38 6.82 39.02
N TYR A 80 -15.21 8.12 38.81
CA TYR A 80 -14.92 8.68 37.49
C TYR A 80 -13.45 8.54 37.07
N VAL A 81 -12.54 8.20 37.99
CA VAL A 81 -11.12 7.94 37.71
C VAL A 81 -10.90 6.46 37.40
N ALA A 82 -11.62 5.56 38.07
CA ALA A 82 -11.41 4.12 37.99
C ALA A 82 -11.46 3.54 36.55
N PRO A 83 -12.40 3.94 35.66
CA PRO A 83 -12.45 3.41 34.29
C PRO A 83 -11.17 3.64 33.49
N LEU A 84 -10.53 4.81 33.62
CA LEU A 84 -9.26 5.08 32.94
C LEU A 84 -8.14 4.18 33.46
N VAL A 85 -8.06 3.99 34.78
CA VAL A 85 -7.07 3.10 35.40
C VAL A 85 -7.27 1.67 34.90
N LEU A 86 -8.51 1.18 34.90
CA LEU A 86 -8.85 -0.15 34.41
C LEU A 86 -8.52 -0.32 32.93
N TRP A 87 -8.84 0.69 32.10
CA TRP A 87 -8.49 0.67 30.68
C TRP A 87 -6.97 0.60 30.46
N LEU A 88 -6.20 1.48 31.12
CA LEU A 88 -4.74 1.46 31.04
C LEU A 88 -4.12 0.18 31.62
N CYS A 89 -4.85 -0.54 32.47
CA CYS A 89 -4.47 -1.85 33.01
C CYS A 89 -5.02 -3.05 32.24
N HIS A 90 -5.83 -2.82 31.20
CA HIS A 90 -6.40 -3.89 30.41
C HIS A 90 -5.35 -4.50 29.47
N GLU A 91 -5.51 -5.79 29.14
CA GLU A 91 -4.56 -6.49 28.29
C GLU A 91 -4.50 -5.92 26.87
N SER A 92 -5.64 -5.48 26.33
CA SER A 92 -5.73 -4.91 24.98
C SER A 92 -5.14 -3.50 24.87
N CYS A 93 -5.02 -2.76 25.98
CA CYS A 93 -4.53 -1.39 25.94
C CYS A 93 -3.04 -1.33 25.60
N GLN A 94 -2.71 -0.64 24.50
CA GLN A 94 -1.34 -0.50 23.99
C GLN A 94 -0.61 0.76 24.47
N GLU A 95 -1.28 1.60 25.24
CA GLU A 95 -0.74 2.87 25.73
C GLU A 95 0.46 2.67 26.68
N ASN A 96 1.54 3.42 26.47
CA ASN A 96 2.77 3.30 27.24
C ASN A 96 3.50 4.64 27.34
N GLY A 97 4.01 4.98 28.52
CA GLY A 97 4.76 6.23 28.76
C GLY A 97 3.90 7.49 28.69
N SER A 98 2.58 7.37 28.86
CA SER A 98 1.64 8.47 28.73
C SER A 98 1.22 9.07 30.06
N LEU A 99 0.87 10.35 30.06
CA LEU A 99 0.32 11.09 31.19
C LEU A 99 -1.11 11.51 30.88
N PHE A 100 -2.04 11.28 31.80
CA PHE A 100 -3.44 11.68 31.66
C PHE A 100 -3.90 12.50 32.86
N GLU A 101 -4.74 13.50 32.62
CA GLU A 101 -5.60 14.08 33.65
C GLU A 101 -6.97 13.44 33.61
N VAL A 102 -7.59 13.29 34.78
CA VAL A 102 -8.89 12.62 34.88
C VAL A 102 -9.67 13.10 36.10
N GLY A 103 -10.96 13.39 35.92
CA GLY A 103 -11.86 13.80 37.01
C GLY A 103 -13.21 14.24 36.45
N ALA A 104 -14.26 14.20 37.27
CA ALA A 104 -15.63 14.62 36.90
C ALA A 104 -16.21 13.98 35.61
N GLY A 105 -15.70 12.82 35.19
CA GLY A 105 -16.08 12.17 33.92
C GLY A 105 -15.33 12.68 32.68
N TRP A 106 -14.37 13.59 32.83
CA TRP A 106 -13.48 14.05 31.78
C TRP A 106 -12.10 13.38 31.87
N ILE A 107 -11.50 13.07 30.71
CA ILE A 107 -10.16 12.50 30.58
C ILE A 107 -9.40 13.27 29.49
N GLY A 108 -8.22 13.77 29.81
CA GLY A 108 -7.32 14.46 28.87
C GLY A 108 -5.93 13.83 28.86
N LYS A 109 -5.32 13.68 27.68
CA LYS A 109 -3.92 13.23 27.54
C LYS A 109 -3.00 14.45 27.50
N LEU A 110 -1.96 14.44 28.33
CA LEU A 110 -0.94 15.49 28.37
C LEU A 110 0.32 15.08 27.58
N ARG A 111 1.01 16.07 27.05
CA ARG A 111 2.33 15.93 26.41
C ARG A 111 3.15 17.21 26.63
N TRP A 112 4.46 17.08 26.52
CA TRP A 112 5.36 18.23 26.50
C TRP A 112 5.40 18.88 25.12
N GLU A 113 5.49 20.20 25.10
CA GLU A 113 5.66 21.03 23.91
C GLU A 113 6.85 21.96 24.14
N ARG A 114 7.64 22.20 23.10
CA ARG A 114 8.89 22.97 23.14
C ARG A 114 8.93 23.93 21.96
N THR A 115 9.17 25.21 22.20
CA THR A 115 9.39 26.22 21.15
C THR A 115 10.50 25.79 20.18
N LEU A 116 10.56 26.40 19.00
CA LEU A 116 11.72 26.19 18.10
C LEU A 116 13.01 26.74 18.70
N GLY A 117 12.90 27.76 19.56
CA GLY A 117 14.04 28.46 20.12
C GLY A 117 14.71 29.40 19.12
N SER A 118 15.89 29.91 19.48
CA SER A 118 16.70 30.77 18.61
C SER A 118 18.20 30.46 18.78
N ILE A 119 18.98 30.63 17.71
CA ILE A 119 20.44 30.50 17.76
C ILE A 119 21.00 31.83 18.23
N ILE A 120 21.40 31.88 19.49
CA ILE A 120 21.95 33.10 20.10
C ILE A 120 23.46 33.21 19.89
N ARG A 121 24.14 32.06 19.82
CA ARG A 121 25.60 32.01 19.70
C ARG A 121 26.04 32.44 18.30
N GLN A 122 27.00 33.35 18.24
CA GLN A 122 27.65 33.78 17.00
C GLN A 122 29.09 33.28 16.93
N LYS A 123 29.58 33.01 15.72
CA LYS A 123 30.97 32.61 15.50
C LYS A 123 31.93 33.71 15.97
N ASN A 124 32.97 33.31 16.70
CA ASN A 124 34.03 34.20 17.22
C ASN A 124 33.55 35.36 18.11
N ARG A 125 32.36 35.26 18.72
CA ARG A 125 31.87 36.20 19.72
C ARG A 125 31.42 35.47 20.98
N PRO A 126 31.63 36.05 22.18
CA PRO A 126 31.07 35.50 23.39
C PRO A 126 29.54 35.61 23.35
N MET A 127 28.86 34.60 23.89
CA MET A 127 27.42 34.68 24.12
C MET A 127 27.18 35.60 25.33
N THR A 128 26.36 36.63 25.17
CA THR A 128 26.07 37.60 26.23
C THR A 128 24.60 37.52 26.68
N PRO A 129 24.27 37.94 27.91
CA PRO A 129 22.88 38.03 28.38
C PRO A 129 22.01 38.94 27.48
N GLU A 130 22.57 40.01 26.93
CA GLU A 130 21.85 40.94 26.05
C GLU A 130 21.42 40.25 24.75
N ALA A 131 22.28 39.40 24.17
CA ALA A 131 21.92 38.65 22.97
C ALA A 131 20.76 37.66 23.22
N VAL A 132 20.66 37.10 24.44
CA VAL A 132 19.52 36.27 24.84
C VAL A 132 18.26 37.11 25.01
N ARG A 133 18.35 38.27 25.67
CA ARG A 133 17.25 39.22 25.86
C ARG A 133 16.67 39.67 24.51
N ASP A 134 17.54 40.02 23.57
CA ASP A 134 17.13 40.60 22.28
C ASP A 134 16.38 39.57 21.40
N GLU A 135 16.58 38.28 21.63
CA GLU A 135 15.88 37.17 20.95
C GLU A 135 14.80 36.52 21.82
N TRP A 136 14.52 37.05 23.02
CA TRP A 136 13.65 36.42 24.02
C TRP A 136 12.25 36.13 23.51
N ALA A 137 11.69 37.02 22.69
CA ALA A 137 10.39 36.83 22.06
C ALA A 137 10.35 35.57 21.19
N LYS A 138 11.40 35.29 20.41
CA LYS A 138 11.49 34.07 19.58
C LYS A 138 11.78 32.82 20.40
N ILE A 139 12.61 32.95 21.45
CA ILE A 139 12.89 31.83 22.37
C ILE A 139 11.59 31.31 23.00
N CYS A 140 10.67 32.23 23.34
CA CYS A 140 9.42 31.93 24.00
C CYS A 140 8.22 31.76 23.05
N ASP A 141 8.46 31.70 21.73
CA ASP A 141 7.40 31.60 20.71
C ASP A 141 6.92 30.15 20.53
N PHE A 142 5.62 29.94 20.78
CA PHE A 142 4.96 28.64 20.65
C PHE A 142 4.16 28.46 19.34
N ASP A 143 4.07 29.48 18.47
CA ASP A 143 3.27 29.40 17.24
C ASP A 143 3.71 28.25 16.32
N ASN A 144 4.99 27.88 16.37
CA ASN A 144 5.59 26.78 15.61
C ASN A 144 6.26 25.71 16.49
N ALA A 145 5.72 25.44 17.68
CA ALA A 145 6.36 24.54 18.64
C ALA A 145 6.46 23.06 18.19
N THR A 146 7.48 22.39 18.71
CA THR A 146 7.80 20.97 18.52
C THR A 146 7.33 20.12 19.71
N LYS A 147 7.09 18.82 19.48
CA LYS A 147 6.57 17.87 20.49
C LYS A 147 7.48 16.65 20.62
N PRO A 148 8.72 16.81 21.13
CA PRO A 148 9.68 15.72 21.22
C PRO A 148 9.15 14.62 22.16
N GLN A 149 9.16 13.37 21.70
CA GLN A 149 8.70 12.20 22.45
C GLN A 149 9.87 11.36 22.99
N THR A 150 11.08 11.61 22.51
CA THR A 150 12.29 10.89 22.89
C THR A 150 13.45 11.83 23.23
N ILE A 151 14.44 11.34 23.98
CA ILE A 151 15.68 12.09 24.25
C ILE A 151 16.39 12.41 22.93
N GLN A 152 16.36 11.48 21.98
CA GLN A 152 16.97 11.62 20.67
C GLN A 152 16.36 12.80 19.90
N GLU A 153 15.03 12.87 19.80
CA GLU A 153 14.33 14.01 19.18
C GLU A 153 14.63 15.34 19.88
N SER A 154 14.75 15.34 21.21
CA SER A 154 15.12 16.53 21.97
C SER A 154 16.54 17.00 21.62
N THR A 155 17.51 16.09 21.61
CA THR A 155 18.93 16.41 21.33
C THR A 155 19.23 16.70 19.87
N GLY A 156 18.39 16.21 18.92
CA GLY A 156 18.56 16.44 17.48
C GLY A 156 18.67 17.91 17.10
N THR A 157 17.89 18.78 17.74
CA THR A 157 17.92 20.24 17.51
C THR A 157 19.28 20.87 17.85
N LEU A 158 20.01 20.35 18.86
CA LEU A 158 21.32 20.90 19.22
C LEU A 158 22.37 20.63 18.14
N TYR A 159 22.27 19.50 17.44
CA TYR A 159 23.15 19.22 16.31
C TYR A 159 22.91 20.18 15.13
N GLU A 160 21.64 20.52 14.87
CA GLU A 160 21.27 21.50 13.86
C GLU A 160 21.78 22.91 14.21
N VAL A 161 21.64 23.32 15.48
CA VAL A 161 22.23 24.56 15.99
C VAL A 161 23.73 24.60 15.74
N LEU A 162 24.45 23.52 16.05
CA LEU A 162 25.91 23.43 15.83
C LEU A 162 26.29 23.54 14.35
N SER A 163 25.51 22.95 13.43
CA SER A 163 25.76 23.09 11.98
C SER A 163 25.44 24.49 11.44
N ASN A 164 24.48 25.19 12.04
CA ASN A 164 24.01 26.49 11.54
C ASN A 164 24.81 27.68 12.09
N ILE A 165 25.50 27.52 13.23
CA ILE A 165 26.41 28.53 13.81
C ILE A 165 27.51 28.97 12.82
N ASP A 166 27.95 28.08 11.92
CA ASP A 166 28.96 28.39 10.90
C ASP A 166 28.40 29.11 9.66
N THR A 167 27.09 29.12 9.45
CA THR A 167 26.45 29.62 8.21
C THR A 167 25.54 30.84 8.41
N GLY A 168 25.28 31.24 9.66
CA GLY A 168 24.42 32.40 9.99
C GLY A 168 22.93 32.19 9.69
N LYS A 169 22.51 30.95 9.42
CA LYS A 169 21.10 30.57 9.19
C LYS A 169 20.40 30.30 10.52
N GLY A 170 19.11 30.60 10.61
CA GLY A 170 18.26 30.29 11.76
C GLY A 170 18.02 28.78 11.94
N ILE A 171 17.20 28.41 12.93
CA ILE A 171 16.75 27.02 13.12
C ILE A 171 15.70 26.71 12.06
N SER A 172 15.87 25.62 11.30
CA SER A 172 14.93 25.17 10.26
C SER A 172 13.78 24.38 10.88
N MET A 173 12.66 24.29 10.15
CA MET A 173 11.60 23.33 10.48
C MET A 173 12.14 21.89 10.32
N ASN A 174 11.78 21.04 11.29
CA ASN A 174 12.13 19.62 11.49
C ASN A 174 13.54 19.30 12.05
N PRO A 175 13.68 19.01 13.36
CA PRO A 175 14.92 18.46 13.93
C PRO A 175 15.11 16.95 13.68
N THR A 176 14.43 16.38 12.68
CA THR A 176 14.65 14.98 12.24
C THR A 176 15.86 14.80 11.33
N SER A 177 16.66 15.84 11.08
CA SER A 177 17.86 15.68 10.26
C SER A 177 18.94 16.70 10.62
N GLN A 178 19.98 16.30 11.36
CA GLN A 178 21.33 16.20 10.78
C GLN A 178 22.41 15.56 11.70
N LYS A 179 23.14 14.62 11.08
CA LYS A 179 24.50 14.12 11.35
C LYS A 179 24.81 13.49 12.72
N SER A 180 24.14 12.37 13.02
CA SER A 180 24.92 11.21 13.49
C SER A 180 25.67 10.65 12.28
N SER A 181 26.94 10.25 12.43
CA SER A 181 27.60 9.44 11.40
C SER A 181 26.66 8.28 11.03
N SER A 182 26.18 8.28 9.78
CA SER A 182 25.37 7.18 9.25
C SER A 182 26.19 5.92 9.37
N GLY A 183 25.81 5.06 10.31
CA GLY A 183 26.45 3.78 10.55
C GLY A 183 25.46 2.71 10.20
N ILE A 184 25.82 1.87 9.24
CA ILE A 184 25.12 0.62 8.99
C ILE A 184 26.03 -0.48 9.51
N ASP A 185 25.54 -1.25 10.47
CA ASP A 185 26.15 -2.50 10.91
C ASP A 185 25.33 -3.67 10.34
N PRO A 186 25.78 -4.29 9.22
CA PRO A 186 25.08 -5.40 8.61
C PRO A 186 24.92 -6.61 9.53
N ALA A 187 25.87 -6.85 10.44
CA ALA A 187 25.83 -8.01 11.32
C ALA A 187 24.68 -7.92 12.32
N LEU A 188 24.31 -6.71 12.74
CA LEU A 188 23.19 -6.47 13.64
C LEU A 188 21.84 -6.37 12.91
N ALA A 189 21.85 -5.84 11.68
CA ALA A 189 20.64 -5.51 10.94
C ALA A 189 20.10 -6.66 10.05
N ILE A 190 20.97 -7.47 9.43
CA ILE A 190 20.53 -8.52 8.51
C ILE A 190 19.72 -9.58 9.26
N GLY A 191 18.54 -9.91 8.72
CA GLY A 191 17.60 -10.86 9.30
C GLY A 191 16.67 -10.29 10.36
N GLN A 192 16.86 -9.02 10.76
CA GLN A 192 15.95 -8.37 11.70
C GLN A 192 14.57 -8.19 11.09
N LYS A 193 13.55 -8.54 11.87
CA LYS A 193 12.15 -8.30 11.52
C LYS A 193 11.77 -6.87 11.87
N LEU A 194 11.01 -6.24 10.98
CA LEU A 194 10.34 -4.98 11.26
C LEU A 194 9.08 -5.24 12.11
N PRO A 195 8.62 -4.27 12.90
CA PRO A 195 7.31 -4.34 13.54
C PRO A 195 6.22 -4.62 12.50
N THR A 196 5.29 -5.52 12.83
CA THR A 196 4.14 -5.79 11.96
C THR A 196 3.33 -4.50 11.81
N SER A 197 3.04 -4.12 10.57
CA SER A 197 2.17 -2.98 10.27
C SER A 197 0.78 -3.45 9.86
N VAL A 198 -0.24 -2.71 10.27
CA VAL A 198 -1.63 -2.92 9.85
C VAL A 198 -2.05 -1.78 8.93
N TYR A 199 -2.63 -2.10 7.78
CA TYR A 199 -3.13 -1.14 6.81
C TYR A 199 -4.59 -1.46 6.46
N SER A 200 -5.50 -0.59 6.85
CA SER A 200 -6.94 -0.75 6.62
C SER A 200 -7.40 0.25 5.57
N TYR A 201 -8.14 -0.23 4.58
CA TYR A 201 -8.59 0.58 3.44
C TYR A 201 -9.98 0.17 2.95
N THR A 202 -10.64 1.10 2.28
CA THR A 202 -11.89 0.88 1.57
C THR A 202 -11.65 1.02 0.07
N HIS A 203 -12.70 0.98 -0.75
CA HIS A 203 -12.62 1.24 -2.19
C HIS A 203 -11.99 2.61 -2.53
N ILE A 204 -11.98 3.56 -1.59
CA ILE A 204 -11.41 4.90 -1.78
C ILE A 204 -9.91 4.83 -2.11
N GLN A 205 -9.11 4.05 -1.39
CA GLN A 205 -7.66 4.01 -1.59
C GLN A 205 -7.26 3.37 -2.93
N PRO A 206 -7.84 2.24 -3.38
CA PRO A 206 -7.63 1.70 -4.72
C PRO A 206 -7.98 2.70 -5.84
N ILE A 207 -9.11 3.41 -5.73
CA ILE A 207 -9.52 4.41 -6.72
C ILE A 207 -8.53 5.58 -6.75
N LEU A 208 -8.18 6.10 -5.57
CA LEU A 208 -7.22 7.20 -5.43
C LEU A 208 -5.85 6.82 -6.00
N TYR A 209 -5.40 5.59 -5.74
CA TYR A 209 -4.18 5.05 -6.31
C TYR A 209 -4.28 4.93 -7.83
N ALA A 210 -5.37 4.37 -8.36
CA ALA A 210 -5.58 4.22 -9.79
C ALA A 210 -5.52 5.57 -10.53
N LEU A 211 -6.20 6.60 -10.00
CA LEU A 211 -6.08 7.98 -10.50
C LEU A 211 -4.63 8.51 -10.38
N GLY A 212 -4.01 8.30 -9.22
CA GLY A 212 -2.64 8.73 -8.92
C GLY A 212 -1.58 8.09 -9.81
N VAL A 213 -1.84 6.94 -10.42
CA VAL A 213 -0.97 6.32 -11.40
C VAL A 213 -1.44 6.54 -12.84
N GLY A 214 -2.49 7.32 -13.09
CA GLY A 214 -2.91 7.78 -14.41
C GLY A 214 -4.11 7.08 -15.04
N MET A 215 -4.86 6.27 -14.30
CA MET A 215 -6.15 5.78 -14.78
C MET A 215 -7.10 6.95 -15.01
N SER A 216 -7.78 7.00 -16.15
CA SER A 216 -8.63 8.12 -16.53
C SER A 216 -10.01 7.66 -16.97
N THR A 217 -11.04 8.50 -16.79
CA THR A 217 -12.37 8.28 -17.39
C THR A 217 -12.36 8.29 -18.92
N LYS A 218 -11.25 8.68 -19.54
CA LYS A 218 -11.02 8.56 -20.99
C LYS A 218 -10.72 7.12 -21.42
N ASP A 219 -10.25 6.27 -20.52
CA ASP A 219 -10.04 4.86 -20.82
C ASP A 219 -11.39 4.13 -20.89
N PRO A 220 -11.58 3.23 -21.87
CA PRO A 220 -12.86 2.57 -22.09
C PRO A 220 -13.29 1.67 -20.92
N ASP A 221 -12.34 1.17 -20.14
CA ASP A 221 -12.54 0.25 -19.02
C ASP A 221 -12.29 0.91 -17.65
N HIS A 222 -12.33 2.24 -17.58
CA HIS A 222 -12.10 2.99 -16.35
C HIS A 222 -13.00 2.61 -15.19
N LEU A 223 -14.24 2.20 -15.44
CA LEU A 223 -15.18 1.77 -14.39
C LEU A 223 -14.62 0.60 -13.58
N LYS A 224 -13.79 -0.26 -14.20
CA LYS A 224 -13.11 -1.38 -13.52
C LYS A 224 -12.23 -0.94 -12.36
N PHE A 225 -11.66 0.27 -12.42
CA PHE A 225 -10.69 0.73 -11.42
C PHE A 225 -11.13 2.01 -10.70
N LEU A 226 -12.15 2.72 -11.21
CA LEU A 226 -12.60 4.03 -10.72
C LEU A 226 -14.02 4.06 -10.18
N PHE A 227 -14.80 2.98 -10.33
CA PHE A 227 -16.19 2.94 -9.88
C PHE A 227 -16.45 1.70 -9.04
N GLU A 228 -16.63 1.91 -7.73
CA GLU A 228 -16.79 0.86 -6.73
C GLU A 228 -18.07 0.02 -6.91
N SER A 229 -19.07 0.54 -7.62
CA SER A 229 -20.31 -0.18 -7.92
C SER A 229 -20.26 -0.92 -9.28
N SER A 230 -19.11 -0.92 -9.97
CA SER A 230 -18.90 -1.76 -11.15
C SER A 230 -18.82 -3.23 -10.75
N ASP A 231 -19.50 -4.13 -11.46
CA ASP A 231 -19.42 -5.58 -11.21
C ASP A 231 -17.98 -6.12 -11.39
N GLU A 232 -17.17 -5.46 -12.21
CA GLU A 232 -15.76 -5.81 -12.44
C GLU A 232 -14.79 -5.05 -11.53
N PHE A 233 -15.27 -4.26 -10.56
CA PHE A 233 -14.42 -3.38 -9.75
C PHE A 233 -13.24 -4.15 -9.13
N SER A 234 -12.03 -3.73 -9.49
CA SER A 234 -10.80 -4.43 -9.19
C SER A 234 -9.73 -3.44 -8.73
N CYS A 235 -8.81 -3.93 -7.91
CA CYS A 235 -7.64 -3.16 -7.52
C CYS A 235 -6.50 -3.35 -8.55
N LEU A 236 -5.82 -2.28 -8.96
CA LEU A 236 -4.62 -2.40 -9.77
C LEU A 236 -3.55 -3.22 -9.02
N PRO A 237 -2.92 -4.23 -9.64
CA PRO A 237 -1.94 -5.10 -8.96
C PRO A 237 -0.82 -4.33 -8.27
N SER A 238 -0.34 -3.24 -8.89
CA SER A 238 0.73 -2.40 -8.36
C SER A 238 0.38 -1.67 -7.05
N PHE A 239 -0.91 -1.62 -6.65
CA PHE A 239 -1.32 -1.16 -5.32
C PHE A 239 -0.75 -2.03 -4.19
N GLY A 240 -0.35 -3.27 -4.47
CA GLY A 240 0.32 -4.14 -3.50
C GLY A 240 1.62 -3.56 -2.93
N VAL A 241 2.25 -2.62 -3.64
CA VAL A 241 3.38 -1.85 -3.11
C VAL A 241 2.93 -0.93 -1.98
N ILE A 242 1.80 -0.22 -2.13
CA ILE A 242 1.28 0.72 -1.12
C ILE A 242 0.96 0.00 0.19
N LEU A 243 0.31 -1.17 0.10
CA LEU A 243 0.00 -2.01 1.27
C LEU A 243 1.25 -2.42 2.06
N SER A 244 2.37 -2.60 1.35
CA SER A 244 3.64 -3.06 1.94
C SER A 244 4.54 -1.90 2.37
N GLN A 245 4.40 -0.74 1.75
CA GLN A 245 5.20 0.47 2.02
C GLN A 245 4.98 1.00 3.45
N ALA A 246 3.77 0.84 3.99
CA ALA A 246 3.44 1.21 5.37
C ALA A 246 4.37 0.57 6.42
N ALA A 247 4.92 -0.62 6.13
CA ALA A 247 5.77 -1.38 7.06
C ALA A 247 7.11 -0.69 7.40
N PHE A 248 7.61 0.21 6.55
CA PHE A 248 8.90 0.86 6.79
C PHE A 248 8.87 2.39 6.71
N MET A 249 7.84 3.01 6.12
CA MET A 249 7.72 4.48 6.08
C MET A 249 7.27 5.12 7.39
N GLY A 250 6.67 4.36 8.33
CA GLY A 250 6.26 4.84 9.66
C GLY A 250 7.34 4.78 10.75
N GLY A 251 8.63 4.89 10.39
CA GLY A 251 9.74 4.73 11.34
C GLY A 251 10.17 3.28 11.61
N GLY A 252 9.63 2.31 10.86
CA GLY A 252 9.98 0.89 10.99
C GLY A 252 11.48 0.63 10.84
N LEU A 253 12.14 1.30 9.88
CA LEU A 253 13.59 1.20 9.68
C LEU A 253 14.41 1.77 10.85
N SER A 254 13.91 2.80 11.53
CA SER A 254 14.56 3.40 12.70
C SER A 254 14.57 2.48 13.93
N SER A 255 13.71 1.45 13.93
CA SER A 255 13.63 0.47 15.02
C SER A 255 14.63 -0.70 14.85
N VAL A 256 15.31 -0.80 13.71
CA VAL A 256 16.22 -1.91 13.42
C VAL A 256 17.58 -1.68 14.06
N PRO A 257 18.05 -2.58 14.94
CA PRO A 257 19.40 -2.52 15.48
C PRO A 257 20.46 -2.52 14.36
N GLY A 258 21.43 -1.62 14.44
CA GLY A 258 22.49 -1.50 13.44
C GLY A 258 22.12 -0.64 12.22
N LEU A 259 20.90 -0.09 12.13
CA LEU A 259 20.54 0.89 11.10
C LEU A 259 20.42 2.30 11.70
N ASN A 260 21.33 3.18 11.31
CA ASN A 260 21.21 4.62 11.55
C ASN A 260 21.23 5.36 10.21
N ILE A 261 20.04 5.59 9.65
CA ILE A 261 19.83 6.05 8.28
C ILE A 261 19.33 7.49 8.29
N ASP A 262 20.02 8.35 7.56
CA ASP A 262 19.52 9.68 7.20
C ASP A 262 18.53 9.55 6.04
N PHE A 263 17.23 9.65 6.35
CA PHE A 263 16.15 9.52 5.37
C PHE A 263 16.19 10.59 4.27
N THR A 264 16.86 11.72 4.48
CA THR A 264 17.05 12.74 3.42
C THR A 264 18.00 12.27 2.31
N ARG A 265 18.78 11.22 2.57
CA ARG A 265 19.77 10.63 1.66
C ARG A 265 19.36 9.24 1.18
N VAL A 266 18.09 8.91 1.33
CA VAL A 266 17.51 7.64 0.90
C VAL A 266 16.96 7.78 -0.51
N LEU A 267 17.43 6.93 -1.41
CA LEU A 267 16.92 6.80 -2.77
C LEU A 267 16.29 5.40 -2.92
N HIS A 268 15.13 5.35 -3.57
CA HIS A 268 14.54 4.07 -3.96
C HIS A 268 15.20 3.61 -5.26
N GLY A 269 16.01 2.54 -5.21
CA GLY A 269 16.79 2.08 -6.36
C GLY A 269 16.08 1.04 -7.22
N GLU A 270 15.45 0.05 -6.61
CA GLU A 270 14.73 -1.01 -7.32
C GLU A 270 13.49 -1.46 -6.55
N GLN A 271 12.46 -1.90 -7.27
CA GLN A 271 11.24 -2.45 -6.69
C GLN A 271 10.95 -3.81 -7.30
N TYR A 272 10.57 -4.77 -6.47
CA TYR A 272 9.93 -6.02 -6.89
C TYR A 272 8.60 -6.18 -6.17
N LEU A 273 7.59 -6.67 -6.89
CA LEU A 273 6.28 -7.03 -6.37
C LEU A 273 5.88 -8.37 -6.99
N GLU A 274 5.38 -9.29 -6.17
CA GLU A 274 4.76 -10.55 -6.60
C GLU A 274 3.39 -10.69 -5.95
N ILE A 275 2.38 -10.98 -6.77
CA ILE A 275 0.98 -11.16 -6.39
C ILE A 275 0.69 -12.65 -6.31
N TYR A 276 0.29 -13.10 -5.13
CA TYR A 276 -0.09 -14.50 -4.86
C TYR A 276 -1.59 -14.68 -4.99
N LYS A 277 -2.37 -13.64 -4.65
CA LYS A 277 -3.82 -13.57 -4.81
C LYS A 277 -4.25 -12.16 -5.24
N PRO A 278 -5.35 -12.01 -6.01
CA PRO A 278 -5.90 -10.71 -6.32
C PRO A 278 -6.09 -9.86 -5.06
N ILE A 279 -5.71 -8.59 -5.13
CA ILE A 279 -5.82 -7.67 -3.99
C ILE A 279 -7.31 -7.35 -3.76
N PRO A 280 -7.86 -7.58 -2.56
CA PRO A 280 -9.21 -7.19 -2.22
C PRO A 280 -9.48 -5.70 -2.47
N THR A 281 -10.71 -5.33 -2.80
CA THR A 281 -11.09 -3.93 -3.05
C THR A 281 -11.29 -3.11 -1.77
N SER A 282 -11.34 -3.78 -0.62
CA SER A 282 -11.31 -3.20 0.72
C SER A 282 -10.85 -4.27 1.72
N GLY A 283 -10.42 -3.84 2.91
CA GLY A 283 -10.07 -4.75 3.99
C GLY A 283 -8.92 -4.26 4.85
N GLU A 284 -8.47 -5.14 5.73
CA GLU A 284 -7.33 -4.95 6.61
C GLU A 284 -6.19 -5.88 6.19
N MET A 285 -5.00 -5.31 6.04
CA MET A 285 -3.79 -6.00 5.63
C MET A 285 -2.75 -5.98 6.74
N HIS A 286 -2.08 -7.10 6.96
CA HIS A 286 -0.97 -7.22 7.90
C HIS A 286 0.32 -7.45 7.13
N SER A 287 1.29 -6.56 7.31
CA SER A 287 2.57 -6.63 6.61
C SER A 287 3.71 -6.95 7.57
N GLU A 288 4.49 -7.97 7.24
CA GLU A 288 5.66 -8.41 7.97
C GLU A 288 6.92 -8.12 7.16
N GLY A 289 7.73 -7.17 7.63
CA GLY A 289 8.97 -6.77 6.98
C GLY A 289 10.20 -7.47 7.57
N THR A 290 11.24 -7.66 6.77
CA THR A 290 12.55 -8.18 7.21
C THR A 290 13.67 -7.53 6.40
N VAL A 291 14.76 -7.18 7.06
CA VAL A 291 16.01 -6.78 6.38
C VAL A 291 16.66 -8.02 5.78
N ALA A 292 16.39 -8.29 4.51
CA ALA A 292 16.86 -9.48 3.82
C ALA A 292 18.38 -9.48 3.69
N ASP A 293 18.96 -8.35 3.33
CA ASP A 293 20.40 -8.18 3.16
C ASP A 293 20.83 -6.71 3.15
N ILE A 294 22.13 -6.49 3.29
CA ILE A 294 22.76 -5.17 3.14
C ILE A 294 24.01 -5.31 2.28
N LEU A 295 24.14 -4.47 1.26
CA LEU A 295 25.23 -4.47 0.30
C LEU A 295 26.06 -3.19 0.40
N ASP A 296 27.36 -3.32 0.27
CA ASP A 296 28.27 -2.19 0.18
C ASP A 296 28.49 -1.81 -1.30
N LYS A 297 28.20 -0.56 -1.66
CA LYS A 297 28.46 -0.01 -3.01
C LYS A 297 29.59 1.02 -3.01
N GLY A 298 30.35 1.13 -1.92
CA GLY A 298 31.44 2.09 -1.74
C GLY A 298 30.90 3.47 -1.36
N SER A 299 30.26 4.17 -2.30
CA SER A 299 29.69 5.50 -2.06
C SER A 299 28.36 5.50 -1.29
N GLY A 300 27.81 4.33 -1.01
CA GLY A 300 26.54 4.15 -0.29
C GLY A 300 26.29 2.68 0.00
N ALA A 301 25.20 2.41 0.71
CA ALA A 301 24.74 1.05 1.00
C ALA A 301 23.41 0.77 0.30
N VAL A 302 23.16 -0.50 -0.05
CA VAL A 302 21.83 -0.95 -0.48
C VAL A 302 21.24 -1.82 0.62
N LEU A 303 20.05 -1.49 1.09
CA LEU A 303 19.24 -2.33 1.96
C LEU A 303 18.21 -3.05 1.11
N LEU A 304 18.15 -4.38 1.25
CA LEU A 304 17.08 -5.21 0.69
C LEU A 304 16.06 -5.47 1.79
N LEU A 305 14.84 -5.00 1.59
CA LEU A 305 13.74 -5.17 2.54
C LEU A 305 12.68 -6.06 1.92
N ASP A 306 12.52 -7.25 2.48
CA ASP A 306 11.45 -8.18 2.11
C ASP A 306 10.22 -7.87 2.96
N VAL A 307 9.05 -7.75 2.32
CA VAL A 307 7.78 -7.52 3.01
C VAL A 307 6.75 -8.51 2.49
N LYS A 308 6.14 -9.28 3.39
CA LYS A 308 5.01 -10.17 3.09
C LYS A 308 3.73 -9.56 3.64
N THR A 309 2.69 -9.50 2.83
CA THR A 309 1.43 -8.84 3.18
C THR A 309 0.29 -9.83 3.12
N TYR A 310 -0.46 -9.92 4.21
CA TYR A 310 -1.50 -10.92 4.45
C TYR A 310 -2.87 -10.28 4.62
N CYS A 311 -3.91 -10.97 4.12
CA CYS A 311 -5.31 -10.72 4.47
C CYS A 311 -5.80 -11.92 5.29
N GLY A 312 -6.05 -11.72 6.58
CA GLY A 312 -6.22 -12.83 7.52
C GLY A 312 -5.02 -13.77 7.51
N LYS A 313 -5.20 -15.02 7.08
CA LYS A 313 -4.12 -16.02 6.98
C LYS A 313 -3.52 -16.16 5.58
N GLU A 314 -4.09 -15.46 4.60
CA GLU A 314 -3.71 -15.64 3.20
C GLU A 314 -2.62 -14.65 2.80
N LEU A 315 -1.53 -15.14 2.21
CA LEU A 315 -0.51 -14.28 1.61
C LEU A 315 -1.07 -13.67 0.32
N ILE A 316 -1.17 -12.34 0.28
CA ILE A 316 -1.69 -11.60 -0.87
C ILE A 316 -0.56 -11.19 -1.79
N CYS A 317 0.48 -10.55 -1.24
CA CYS A 317 1.63 -10.13 -2.03
C CYS A 317 2.95 -10.18 -1.24
N TYR A 318 4.03 -10.27 -2.00
CA TYR A 318 5.40 -10.11 -1.53
C TYR A 318 6.02 -8.90 -2.23
N ASN A 319 6.71 -8.06 -1.48
CA ASN A 319 7.50 -6.97 -2.01
C ASN A 319 8.96 -7.12 -1.60
N GLN A 320 9.87 -6.74 -2.50
CA GLN A 320 11.26 -6.47 -2.14
C GLN A 320 11.61 -5.04 -2.54
N PHE A 321 11.86 -4.21 -1.53
CA PHE A 321 12.33 -2.84 -1.71
C PHE A 321 13.85 -2.82 -1.68
N SER A 322 14.47 -2.21 -2.68
CA SER A 322 15.91 -1.98 -2.74
C SER A 322 16.19 -0.51 -2.51
N VAL A 323 16.65 -0.20 -1.31
CA VAL A 323 16.82 1.17 -0.82
C VAL A 323 18.30 1.52 -0.80
N PHE A 324 18.70 2.56 -1.53
CA PHE A 324 20.07 3.05 -1.55
C PHE A 324 20.24 4.21 -0.58
N VAL A 325 21.15 4.06 0.39
CA VAL A 325 21.48 5.11 1.37
C VAL A 325 22.80 5.74 0.94
N VAL A 326 22.73 6.97 0.43
CA VAL A 326 23.91 7.69 -0.06
C VAL A 326 24.85 7.99 1.12
N GLY A 327 26.12 7.64 0.96
CA GLY A 327 27.18 7.89 1.95
C GLY A 327 27.30 6.86 3.08
N ALA A 328 26.43 5.86 3.13
CA ALA A 328 26.48 4.81 4.17
C ALA A 328 27.27 3.55 3.75
N GLY A 329 28.09 3.64 2.70
CA GLY A 329 28.95 2.55 2.23
C GLY A 329 30.36 2.59 2.83
N GLY A 330 31.27 1.76 2.31
CA GLY A 330 32.68 1.76 2.70
C GLY A 330 33.00 0.90 3.93
N PHE A 331 32.08 0.02 4.34
CA PHE A 331 32.25 -0.90 5.46
C PHE A 331 32.84 -2.27 5.04
N GLY A 332 33.20 -2.44 3.77
CA GLY A 332 33.87 -3.65 3.27
C GLY A 332 32.93 -4.84 3.05
N GLY A 333 31.62 -4.58 2.87
CA GLY A 333 30.61 -5.61 2.65
C GLY A 333 30.58 -6.18 1.24
N LYS A 334 29.78 -7.23 1.05
CA LYS A 334 29.52 -7.82 -0.28
C LYS A 334 28.80 -6.84 -1.21
N ARG A 335 29.10 -6.91 -2.51
CA ARG A 335 28.50 -6.04 -3.55
C ARG A 335 27.21 -6.59 -4.15
N SER A 336 26.92 -7.89 -3.99
CA SER A 336 25.72 -8.57 -4.51
C SER A 336 25.14 -9.50 -3.45
N SER A 337 23.88 -9.88 -3.62
CA SER A 337 23.20 -10.84 -2.77
C SER A 337 22.40 -11.83 -3.61
N PRO A 338 22.44 -13.14 -3.29
CA PRO A 338 21.54 -14.12 -3.90
C PRO A 338 20.07 -13.93 -3.47
N LYS A 339 19.79 -13.08 -2.45
CA LYS A 339 18.43 -12.74 -2.02
C LYS A 339 17.80 -11.63 -2.86
N ALA A 340 18.60 -10.87 -3.61
CA ALA A 340 18.08 -9.81 -4.48
C ALA A 340 17.36 -10.42 -5.68
N LYS A 341 16.13 -9.95 -5.95
CA LYS A 341 15.42 -10.28 -7.18
C LYS A 341 16.11 -9.59 -8.36
N GLU A 342 16.59 -10.37 -9.32
CA GLU A 342 17.42 -9.86 -10.42
C GLU A 342 16.63 -8.99 -11.40
N THR A 343 17.27 -7.93 -11.89
CA THR A 343 16.82 -7.12 -13.02
C THR A 343 17.05 -7.86 -14.33
N ALA A 344 16.24 -7.60 -15.35
CA ALA A 344 16.43 -8.18 -16.67
C ALA A 344 16.34 -7.10 -17.76
N ASN A 345 17.33 -7.05 -18.64
CA ASN A 345 17.35 -6.08 -19.74
C ASN A 345 16.42 -6.53 -20.87
N PRO A 346 15.79 -5.58 -21.60
CA PRO A 346 14.97 -5.92 -22.75
C PRO A 346 15.79 -6.58 -23.86
N PRO A 347 15.17 -7.43 -24.71
CA PRO A 347 15.81 -8.01 -25.88
C PRO A 347 16.36 -6.94 -26.85
N ASN A 348 17.45 -7.25 -27.54
CA ASN A 348 18.08 -6.35 -28.51
C ASN A 348 17.35 -6.36 -29.87
N ARG A 349 16.08 -5.92 -29.87
CA ARG A 349 15.20 -5.76 -31.05
C ARG A 349 14.22 -4.60 -30.80
N PRO A 350 13.51 -4.07 -31.82
CA PRO A 350 12.47 -3.08 -31.58
C PRO A 350 11.37 -3.58 -30.62
N PRO A 351 10.73 -2.69 -29.82
CA PRO A 351 9.64 -3.07 -28.93
C PRO A 351 8.42 -3.57 -29.70
N ASP A 352 7.72 -4.56 -29.13
CA ASP A 352 6.48 -5.09 -29.70
C ASP A 352 5.31 -4.10 -29.54
N ALA A 353 5.34 -3.32 -28.45
CA ALA A 353 4.35 -2.29 -28.17
C ALA A 353 5.00 -1.11 -27.44
N VAL A 354 4.48 0.09 -27.71
CA VAL A 354 4.85 1.31 -26.99
C VAL A 354 3.56 2.03 -26.61
N LEU A 355 3.32 2.20 -25.31
CA LEU A 355 2.23 3.04 -24.80
C LEU A 355 2.78 4.35 -24.26
N SER A 356 1.97 5.40 -24.40
CA SER A 356 2.33 6.76 -24.00
C SER A 356 1.25 7.33 -23.09
N ASP A 357 1.66 7.91 -21.96
CA ASP A 357 0.78 8.67 -21.07
C ASP A 357 1.45 9.98 -20.66
N ILE A 358 0.66 11.06 -20.65
CA ILE A 358 1.10 12.37 -20.16
C ILE A 358 0.76 12.44 -18.67
N THR A 359 1.78 12.59 -17.82
CA THR A 359 1.55 12.84 -16.40
C THR A 359 0.99 14.25 -16.22
N THR A 360 0.11 14.48 -15.25
CA THR A 360 -0.33 15.84 -14.95
C THR A 360 0.77 16.62 -14.23
N VAL A 361 0.70 17.96 -14.25
CA VAL A 361 1.60 18.80 -13.44
C VAL A 361 1.43 18.55 -11.94
N ASP A 362 0.25 18.09 -11.53
CA ASP A 362 -0.09 17.75 -10.13
C ASP A 362 0.03 16.24 -9.84
N GLN A 363 0.65 15.44 -10.73
CA GLN A 363 0.65 13.98 -10.61
C GLN A 363 1.27 13.51 -9.29
N ALA A 364 2.36 14.14 -8.86
CA ALA A 364 3.00 13.85 -7.58
C ALA A 364 2.14 14.28 -6.38
N ALA A 365 1.42 15.40 -6.51
CA ALA A 365 0.51 15.90 -5.47
C ALA A 365 -0.70 14.98 -5.26
N LEU A 366 -1.18 14.33 -6.33
CA LEU A 366 -2.21 13.30 -6.25
C LEU A 366 -1.67 11.96 -5.74
N TYR A 367 -0.56 11.47 -6.33
CA TYR A 367 -0.01 10.15 -6.00
C TYR A 367 0.40 10.02 -4.53
N ARG A 368 1.00 11.07 -3.95
CA ARG A 368 1.42 11.07 -2.53
C ARG A 368 0.27 10.81 -1.54
N LEU A 369 -0.98 11.10 -1.92
CA LEU A 369 -2.15 10.80 -1.10
C LEU A 369 -2.35 9.29 -0.90
N SER A 370 -1.67 8.45 -1.68
CA SER A 370 -1.63 7.00 -1.50
C SER A 370 -0.67 6.55 -0.38
N GLY A 371 0.19 7.41 0.17
CA GLY A 371 0.96 7.10 1.38
C GLY A 371 2.41 7.61 1.41
N ASP A 372 2.99 8.01 0.29
CA ASP A 372 4.38 8.53 0.24
C ASP A 372 4.39 10.06 0.30
N TRP A 373 4.50 10.58 1.52
CA TRP A 373 4.45 12.01 1.82
C TRP A 373 5.78 12.75 1.68
N ASN A 374 6.85 12.09 1.17
CA ASN A 374 8.18 12.68 1.10
C ASN A 374 8.17 14.07 0.42
N PRO A 375 8.67 15.13 1.09
CA PRO A 375 8.66 16.49 0.56
C PRO A 375 9.41 16.65 -0.76
N LEU A 376 10.34 15.75 -1.10
CA LEU A 376 11.05 15.68 -2.38
C LEU A 376 10.13 15.78 -3.61
N HIS A 377 8.88 15.33 -3.46
CA HIS A 377 7.91 15.24 -4.54
C HIS A 377 6.94 16.43 -4.62
N ILE A 378 7.05 17.41 -3.73
CA ILE A 378 6.13 18.56 -3.73
C ILE A 378 6.76 19.90 -3.32
N ASP A 379 7.76 19.89 -2.44
CA ASP A 379 8.42 21.10 -1.95
C ASP A 379 9.68 21.41 -2.79
N PRO A 380 9.72 22.53 -3.53
CA PRO A 380 10.87 22.92 -4.33
C PRO A 380 12.16 23.10 -3.52
N SER A 381 12.06 23.61 -2.29
CA SER A 381 13.21 23.84 -1.41
C SER A 381 13.84 22.51 -1.01
N PHE A 382 13.00 21.53 -0.65
CA PHE A 382 13.46 20.20 -0.29
C PHE A 382 14.03 19.44 -1.49
N ALA A 383 13.39 19.56 -2.65
CA ALA A 383 13.92 18.96 -3.89
C ALA A 383 15.31 19.51 -4.25
N ALA A 384 15.53 20.81 -4.06
CA ALA A 384 16.83 21.44 -4.25
C ALA A 384 17.92 20.90 -3.31
N LEU A 385 17.58 20.62 -2.04
CA LEU A 385 18.50 19.97 -1.09
C LEU A 385 18.92 18.57 -1.56
N GLY A 386 18.01 17.83 -2.20
CA GLY A 386 18.27 16.54 -2.84
C GLY A 386 19.04 16.62 -4.16
N GLY A 387 19.38 17.82 -4.64
CA GLY A 387 20.10 18.04 -5.90
C GLY A 387 19.21 18.13 -7.14
N PHE A 388 17.89 18.27 -6.98
CA PHE A 388 16.95 18.39 -8.09
C PHE A 388 16.54 19.85 -8.32
N LYS A 389 16.41 20.27 -9.58
CA LYS A 389 16.02 21.65 -9.92
C LYS A 389 14.58 22.00 -9.54
N ARG A 390 13.72 20.98 -9.39
CA ARG A 390 12.29 21.06 -9.08
C ARG A 390 11.82 19.71 -8.52
N PRO A 391 10.66 19.65 -7.85
CA PRO A 391 10.11 18.38 -7.37
C PRO A 391 10.00 17.34 -8.48
N ILE A 392 10.37 16.10 -8.15
CA ILE A 392 10.34 14.96 -9.07
C ILE A 392 9.12 14.09 -8.76
N LEU A 393 8.61 13.39 -9.76
CA LEU A 393 7.56 12.39 -9.58
C LEU A 393 8.13 11.18 -8.82
N HIS A 394 7.31 10.55 -7.97
CA HIS A 394 7.68 9.31 -7.29
C HIS A 394 8.03 8.24 -8.31
N GLY A 395 9.15 7.53 -8.14
CA GLY A 395 9.51 6.39 -8.99
C GLY A 395 8.41 5.33 -8.99
N LEU A 396 7.77 5.10 -7.84
CA LEU A 396 6.63 4.19 -7.70
C LEU A 396 5.35 4.64 -8.43
N CYS A 397 5.21 5.94 -8.72
CA CYS A 397 4.15 6.44 -9.60
C CYS A 397 4.45 6.04 -11.05
N THR A 398 5.66 6.32 -11.55
CA THR A 398 6.10 5.89 -12.89
C THR A 398 6.01 4.37 -13.06
N PHE A 399 6.35 3.61 -12.00
CA PHE A 399 6.15 2.17 -11.93
C PHE A 399 4.69 1.77 -12.11
N GLY A 400 3.76 2.46 -11.45
CA GLY A 400 2.32 2.21 -11.58
C GLY A 400 1.80 2.49 -13.00
N PHE A 401 2.25 3.56 -13.65
CA PHE A 401 1.96 3.83 -15.06
C PHE A 401 2.41 2.67 -15.96
N SER A 402 3.66 2.24 -15.82
CA SER A 402 4.23 1.16 -16.63
C SER A 402 3.60 -0.20 -16.36
N ALA A 403 3.26 -0.49 -15.10
CA ALA A 403 2.52 -1.70 -14.73
C ALA A 403 1.12 -1.71 -15.36
N ARG A 404 0.39 -0.57 -15.33
CA ARG A 404 -0.90 -0.43 -16.03
C ARG A 404 -0.75 -0.63 -17.53
N HIS A 405 0.27 -0.06 -18.16
CA HIS A 405 0.49 -0.23 -19.60
C HIS A 405 0.65 -1.71 -19.99
N VAL A 406 1.43 -2.48 -19.24
CA VAL A 406 1.57 -3.92 -19.49
C VAL A 406 0.24 -4.65 -19.26
N LEU A 407 -0.45 -4.35 -18.15
CA LEU A 407 -1.72 -4.98 -17.81
C LEU A 407 -2.77 -4.73 -18.92
N LYS A 408 -2.86 -3.49 -19.41
CA LYS A 408 -3.74 -3.09 -20.50
C LYS A 408 -3.37 -3.80 -21.80
N GLN A 409 -2.09 -3.77 -22.17
CA GLN A 409 -1.63 -4.25 -23.48
C GLN A 409 -1.59 -5.78 -23.61
N PHE A 410 -1.20 -6.49 -22.55
CA PHE A 410 -0.88 -7.92 -22.61
C PHE A 410 -1.75 -8.80 -21.71
N ALA A 411 -2.58 -8.21 -20.86
CA ALA A 411 -3.51 -8.94 -20.00
C ALA A 411 -4.97 -8.50 -20.14
N ASN A 412 -5.31 -7.62 -21.09
CA ASN A 412 -6.67 -7.09 -21.28
C ASN A 412 -7.28 -6.52 -19.98
N ASN A 413 -6.45 -5.87 -19.15
CA ASN A 413 -6.85 -5.38 -17.83
C ASN A 413 -7.46 -6.43 -16.88
N ASP A 414 -7.13 -7.70 -17.09
CA ASP A 414 -7.40 -8.81 -16.16
C ASP A 414 -6.33 -8.86 -15.07
N VAL A 415 -6.69 -8.37 -13.88
CA VAL A 415 -5.79 -8.31 -12.72
C VAL A 415 -5.33 -9.69 -12.24
N THR A 416 -6.08 -10.75 -12.55
CA THR A 416 -5.75 -12.12 -12.14
C THR A 416 -4.56 -12.71 -12.91
N LYS A 417 -4.23 -12.13 -14.08
CA LYS A 417 -3.09 -12.54 -14.89
C LYS A 417 -1.77 -11.90 -14.46
N PHE A 418 -1.80 -10.88 -13.61
CA PHE A 418 -0.59 -10.18 -13.19
C PHE A 418 0.11 -10.95 -12.07
N LYS A 419 1.26 -11.58 -12.36
CA LYS A 419 1.99 -12.39 -11.38
C LYS A 419 3.03 -11.58 -10.62
N ALA A 420 3.93 -10.92 -11.33
CA ALA A 420 5.03 -10.21 -10.70
C ALA A 420 5.55 -9.08 -11.57
N ILE A 421 6.23 -8.12 -10.97
CA ILE A 421 6.94 -7.04 -11.65
C ILE A 421 8.26 -6.74 -10.93
N LYS A 422 9.32 -6.56 -11.72
CA LYS A 422 10.63 -6.05 -11.27
C LYS A 422 10.96 -4.80 -12.04
N VAL A 423 11.50 -3.78 -11.36
CA VAL A 423 12.05 -2.58 -12.00
C VAL A 423 13.33 -2.11 -11.32
N ARG A 424 14.16 -1.38 -12.07
CA ARG A 424 15.20 -0.48 -11.54
C ARG A 424 14.87 0.96 -11.94
N PHE A 425 14.87 1.86 -10.96
CA PHE A 425 14.74 3.30 -11.19
C PHE A 425 16.09 3.87 -11.64
N ALA A 426 16.09 4.67 -12.72
CA ALA A 426 17.31 5.15 -13.36
C ALA A 426 17.42 6.68 -13.35
N LYS A 427 16.49 7.38 -14.03
CA LYS A 427 16.45 8.85 -14.08
C LYS A 427 15.13 9.40 -13.52
N PRO A 428 15.15 10.60 -12.93
CA PRO A 428 13.94 11.21 -12.38
C PRO A 428 12.96 11.59 -13.51
N VAL A 429 11.67 11.52 -13.20
CA VAL A 429 10.59 12.06 -14.03
C VAL A 429 10.10 13.35 -13.39
N ILE A 430 9.79 14.37 -14.17
CA ILE A 430 9.12 15.57 -13.66
C ILE A 430 7.61 15.48 -13.94
N PRO A 431 6.73 15.79 -12.97
CA PRO A 431 5.29 15.91 -13.22
C PRO A 431 5.00 16.85 -14.41
N GLY A 432 4.09 16.44 -15.30
CA GLY A 432 3.82 17.12 -16.57
C GLY A 432 4.52 16.53 -17.78
N GLN A 433 5.55 15.68 -17.58
CA GLN A 433 6.25 15.02 -18.68
C GLN A 433 5.50 13.79 -19.20
N THR A 434 5.84 13.37 -20.42
CA THR A 434 5.24 12.23 -21.09
C THR A 434 6.07 10.97 -20.87
N LEU A 435 5.44 9.92 -20.35
CA LEU A 435 6.02 8.60 -20.18
C LEU A 435 5.78 7.75 -21.44
N LEU A 436 6.83 7.12 -21.96
CA LEU A 436 6.78 6.12 -23.02
C LEU A 436 7.19 4.77 -22.43
N THR A 437 6.26 3.83 -22.30
CA THR A 437 6.57 2.46 -21.86
C THR A 437 6.74 1.58 -23.09
N GLU A 438 7.98 1.20 -23.37
CA GLU A 438 8.36 0.27 -24.43
C GLU A 438 8.34 -1.15 -23.85
N MET A 439 7.75 -2.11 -24.57
CA MET A 439 7.50 -3.45 -24.08
C MET A 439 7.84 -4.53 -25.12
N TRP A 440 8.40 -5.64 -24.65
CA TRP A 440 8.78 -6.80 -25.45
C TRP A 440 8.21 -8.06 -24.81
N LYS A 441 7.41 -8.81 -25.57
CA LYS A 441 6.80 -10.06 -25.11
C LYS A 441 7.70 -11.24 -25.43
N GLU A 442 8.10 -11.99 -24.41
CA GLU A 442 8.86 -13.22 -24.52
C GLU A 442 8.16 -14.31 -23.68
N GLY A 443 7.29 -15.08 -24.34
CA GLY A 443 6.39 -16.01 -23.67
C GLY A 443 5.46 -15.30 -22.67
N ASN A 444 5.59 -15.65 -21.39
CA ASN A 444 4.81 -15.08 -20.29
C ASN A 444 5.46 -13.86 -19.64
N ARG A 445 6.70 -13.53 -20.01
CA ARG A 445 7.41 -12.38 -19.48
C ARG A 445 7.35 -11.23 -20.46
N ILE A 446 6.89 -10.09 -19.99
CA ILE A 446 6.92 -8.83 -20.73
C ILE A 446 8.10 -8.03 -20.19
N TYR A 447 9.19 -7.96 -20.95
CA TYR A 447 10.28 -7.02 -20.66
C TYR A 447 9.79 -5.61 -20.94
N LEU A 448 10.26 -4.63 -20.18
CA LEU A 448 9.88 -3.24 -20.40
C LEU A 448 10.99 -2.27 -20.05
N GLN A 449 10.89 -1.07 -20.62
CA GLN A 449 11.59 0.11 -20.14
C GLN A 449 10.70 1.33 -20.31
N THR A 450 10.92 2.35 -19.47
CA THR A 450 10.10 3.56 -19.49
C THR A 450 10.99 4.77 -19.72
N LYS A 451 10.70 5.53 -20.76
CA LYS A 451 11.41 6.75 -21.14
C LYS A 451 10.56 7.98 -20.87
N VAL A 452 11.23 9.11 -20.69
CA VAL A 452 10.63 10.44 -20.74
C VAL A 452 10.72 10.93 -22.19
N LYS A 453 9.58 11.15 -22.85
CA LYS A 453 9.54 11.50 -24.28
C LYS A 453 10.35 12.76 -24.60
N GLU A 454 10.26 13.77 -23.73
CA GLU A 454 10.84 15.09 -23.93
C GLU A 454 12.38 15.07 -23.85
N THR A 455 12.96 14.14 -23.10
CA THR A 455 14.42 14.09 -22.88
C THR A 455 15.08 12.86 -23.50
N GLY A 456 14.30 11.83 -23.83
CA GLY A 456 14.81 10.52 -24.24
C GLY A 456 15.45 9.70 -23.11
N GLU A 457 15.49 10.24 -21.89
CA GLU A 457 16.10 9.57 -20.74
C GLU A 457 15.25 8.37 -20.28
N ILE A 458 15.92 7.30 -19.87
CA ILE A 458 15.29 6.10 -19.32
C ILE A 458 15.03 6.33 -17.82
N ALA A 459 13.76 6.36 -17.42
CA ALA A 459 13.31 6.46 -16.04
C ALA A 459 13.23 5.08 -15.35
N ILE A 460 12.76 4.05 -16.08
CA ILE A 460 12.71 2.66 -15.60
C ILE A 460 13.51 1.77 -16.55
N ALA A 461 14.46 1.02 -16.00
CA ALA A 461 15.32 0.10 -16.72
C ALA A 461 15.32 -1.29 -16.06
N GLY A 462 15.91 -2.28 -16.74
CA GLY A 462 16.12 -3.62 -16.20
C GLY A 462 14.83 -4.29 -15.69
N ALA A 463 13.71 -3.99 -16.37
CA ALA A 463 12.38 -4.24 -15.86
C ALA A 463 11.65 -5.34 -16.65
N TYR A 464 10.77 -6.05 -15.94
CA TYR A 464 9.86 -7.01 -16.53
C TYR A 464 8.59 -7.17 -15.70
N VAL A 465 7.53 -7.66 -16.35
CA VAL A 465 6.32 -8.18 -15.72
C VAL A 465 6.17 -9.65 -16.11
N ASP A 466 5.97 -10.51 -15.14
CA ASP A 466 5.53 -11.89 -15.39
C ASP A 466 4.00 -11.93 -15.36
N LEU A 467 3.43 -12.52 -16.41
CA LEU A 467 2.01 -12.81 -16.50
C LEU A 467 1.76 -14.31 -16.29
N ILE A 468 0.60 -14.65 -15.76
CA ILE A 468 0.13 -16.03 -15.68
C ILE A 468 -0.39 -16.42 -17.06
N SER A 469 0.25 -17.40 -17.71
CA SER A 469 -0.38 -18.07 -18.86
C SER A 469 -1.58 -18.84 -18.37
N THR A 470 -2.70 -18.70 -19.08
CA THR A 470 -3.67 -19.79 -19.17
C THR A 470 -2.95 -20.96 -19.84
N VAL A 471 -2.40 -21.91 -19.06
CA VAL A 471 -1.97 -23.18 -19.63
C VAL A 471 -3.23 -23.94 -20.00
N SER A 472 -3.64 -23.83 -21.26
CA SER A 472 -4.40 -24.88 -21.92
C SER A 472 -3.48 -26.10 -21.98
N ASN A 473 -3.54 -26.96 -20.95
CA ASN A 473 -3.02 -28.32 -21.02
C ASN A 473 -3.94 -29.12 -21.97
N VAL A 474 -3.82 -28.86 -23.27
CA VAL A 474 -4.23 -29.77 -24.32
C VAL A 474 -2.97 -30.14 -25.06
N PRO A 475 -2.58 -31.43 -25.10
CA PRO A 475 -1.45 -31.87 -25.91
C PRO A 475 -1.73 -31.45 -27.36
N SER A 476 -0.77 -30.80 -27.99
CA SER A 476 -0.77 -30.54 -29.43
C SER A 476 -0.75 -31.89 -30.16
N LYS A 477 -1.94 -32.39 -30.51
CA LYS A 477 -2.14 -33.34 -31.59
C LYS A 477 -2.94 -32.64 -32.67
N ASP A 478 -2.29 -32.49 -33.82
CA ASP A 478 -2.84 -32.28 -35.15
C ASP A 478 -3.80 -31.10 -35.31
N VAL A 479 -3.21 -29.91 -35.52
CA VAL A 479 -3.91 -28.79 -36.14
C VAL A 479 -4.19 -29.16 -37.60
N VAL A 480 -5.42 -29.61 -37.85
CA VAL A 480 -6.02 -29.57 -39.18
C VAL A 480 -6.51 -28.14 -39.41
N GLN A 481 -6.06 -27.53 -40.50
CA GLN A 481 -6.42 -26.20 -40.97
C GLN A 481 -7.96 -25.97 -40.96
N GLY A 482 -8.40 -24.90 -40.27
CA GLY A 482 -9.76 -24.38 -40.38
C GLY A 482 -9.87 -23.03 -39.67
N THR A 483 -10.27 -22.00 -40.42
CA THR A 483 -10.52 -20.61 -40.01
C THR A 483 -11.02 -20.43 -38.56
N GLU A 484 -10.27 -19.71 -37.72
CA GLU A 484 -10.62 -19.43 -36.32
C GLU A 484 -11.95 -18.65 -36.21
N LEU A 485 -12.92 -19.23 -35.50
CA LEU A 485 -14.16 -18.60 -35.07
C LEU A 485 -14.00 -18.17 -33.61
N GLN A 486 -14.40 -16.94 -33.26
CA GLN A 486 -14.26 -16.44 -31.89
C GLN A 486 -15.17 -17.19 -30.91
N SER A 487 -16.33 -17.66 -31.38
CA SER A 487 -17.26 -18.48 -30.60
C SER A 487 -16.66 -19.81 -30.13
N GLU A 488 -15.65 -20.35 -30.83
CA GLU A 488 -15.00 -21.62 -30.48
C GLU A 488 -14.39 -21.58 -29.07
N LEU A 489 -13.71 -20.48 -28.73
CA LEU A 489 -13.13 -20.26 -27.40
C LEU A 489 -14.20 -20.25 -26.29
N VAL A 490 -15.40 -19.73 -26.59
CA VAL A 490 -16.50 -19.68 -25.63
C VAL A 490 -17.09 -21.07 -25.41
N PHE A 491 -17.32 -21.84 -26.48
CA PHE A 491 -17.82 -23.22 -26.34
C PHE A 491 -16.82 -24.15 -25.64
N GLU A 492 -15.52 -23.95 -25.83
CA GLU A 492 -14.48 -24.65 -25.08
C GLU A 492 -14.53 -24.35 -23.58
N GLU A 493 -14.73 -23.08 -23.20
CA GLU A 493 -14.85 -22.69 -21.80
C GLU A 493 -16.15 -23.22 -21.17
N ILE A 494 -17.28 -23.18 -21.89
CA ILE A 494 -18.53 -23.80 -21.44
C ILE A 494 -18.33 -25.32 -21.27
N SER A 495 -17.63 -25.97 -22.19
CA SER A 495 -17.29 -27.40 -22.10
C SER A 495 -16.46 -27.72 -20.85
N ARG A 496 -15.48 -26.87 -20.51
CA ARG A 496 -14.67 -27.01 -19.29
C ARG A 496 -15.55 -26.94 -18.04
N ARG A 497 -16.41 -25.92 -17.91
CA ARG A 497 -17.27 -25.74 -16.73
C ARG A 497 -18.31 -26.85 -16.56
N ILE A 498 -18.87 -27.35 -17.67
CA ILE A 498 -19.85 -28.45 -17.59
C ILE A 498 -19.21 -29.72 -17.02
N LYS A 499 -17.90 -29.93 -17.11
CA LYS A 499 -17.24 -31.07 -16.43
C LYS A 499 -17.34 -30.97 -14.90
N ASP A 500 -17.33 -29.76 -14.34
CA ASP A 500 -17.32 -29.54 -12.90
C ASP A 500 -18.74 -29.52 -12.32
N VAL A 501 -19.70 -28.93 -13.03
CA VAL A 501 -21.08 -28.71 -12.53
C VAL A 501 -22.18 -29.43 -13.32
N GLY A 502 -21.82 -30.24 -14.33
CA GLY A 502 -22.76 -30.80 -15.30
C GLY A 502 -23.86 -31.67 -14.69
N ASN A 503 -23.56 -32.45 -13.63
CA ASN A 503 -24.58 -33.25 -12.93
C ASN A 503 -25.68 -32.40 -12.26
N GLU A 504 -25.35 -31.22 -11.76
CA GLU A 504 -26.35 -30.28 -11.21
C GLU A 504 -27.15 -29.62 -12.32
N LEU A 505 -26.46 -29.22 -13.40
CA LEU A 505 -27.07 -28.58 -14.55
C LEU A 505 -28.04 -29.51 -15.26
N VAL A 506 -27.72 -30.80 -15.39
CA VAL A 506 -28.63 -31.81 -15.99
C VAL A 506 -29.94 -31.90 -15.19
N LYS A 507 -29.87 -31.92 -13.86
CA LYS A 507 -31.07 -31.95 -13.00
C LYS A 507 -31.91 -30.68 -13.13
N LYS A 508 -31.26 -29.52 -13.23
CA LYS A 508 -31.95 -28.22 -13.31
C LYS A 508 -32.53 -27.96 -14.70
N VAL A 509 -31.80 -28.26 -15.77
CA VAL A 509 -32.11 -27.87 -17.15
C VAL A 509 -32.93 -28.95 -17.85
N ASN A 510 -32.43 -30.18 -17.90
CA ASN A 510 -33.03 -31.35 -18.55
C ASN A 510 -33.37 -31.14 -20.04
N ALA A 511 -32.40 -30.65 -20.83
CA ALA A 511 -32.59 -30.32 -22.24
C ALA A 511 -31.29 -30.36 -23.07
N VAL A 512 -31.43 -30.51 -24.39
CA VAL A 512 -30.33 -30.46 -25.37
C VAL A 512 -30.45 -29.22 -26.25
N PHE A 513 -29.39 -28.41 -26.29
CA PHE A 513 -29.32 -27.16 -27.07
C PHE A 513 -28.35 -27.30 -28.23
N HIS A 514 -28.80 -26.95 -29.43
CA HIS A 514 -27.97 -26.94 -30.62
C HIS A 514 -27.67 -25.51 -31.06
N TRP A 515 -26.46 -25.27 -31.53
CA TRP A 515 -25.99 -23.96 -31.96
C TRP A 515 -25.41 -24.06 -33.37
N GLU A 516 -25.88 -23.20 -34.26
CA GLU A 516 -25.40 -23.02 -35.62
C GLU A 516 -24.76 -21.64 -35.71
N ILE A 517 -23.43 -21.62 -35.67
CA ILE A 517 -22.65 -20.39 -35.80
C ILE A 517 -22.39 -20.13 -37.28
N THR A 518 -22.77 -18.95 -37.76
CA THR A 518 -22.58 -18.55 -39.15
C THR A 518 -21.42 -17.55 -39.31
N LYS A 519 -20.75 -17.61 -40.45
CA LYS A 519 -19.77 -16.61 -40.90
C LYS A 519 -20.02 -16.37 -42.38
N ASP A 520 -20.12 -15.11 -42.78
CA ASP A 520 -20.42 -14.70 -44.15
C ASP A 520 -21.68 -15.38 -44.74
N GLY A 521 -22.71 -15.56 -43.90
CA GLY A 521 -24.00 -16.15 -44.27
C GLY A 521 -24.05 -17.68 -44.34
N ASN A 522 -22.90 -18.37 -44.21
CA ASN A 522 -22.83 -19.83 -44.20
C ASN A 522 -22.62 -20.38 -42.79
N THR A 523 -23.11 -21.59 -42.51
CA THR A 523 -22.83 -22.26 -41.23
C THR A 523 -21.34 -22.61 -41.16
N ALA A 524 -20.61 -21.96 -40.26
CA ALA A 524 -19.18 -22.11 -40.07
C ALA A 524 -18.83 -23.10 -38.96
N ALA A 525 -19.68 -23.21 -37.93
CA ALA A 525 -19.56 -24.25 -36.91
C ALA A 525 -20.92 -24.67 -36.35
N GLN A 526 -20.96 -25.88 -35.84
CA GLN A 526 -22.10 -26.42 -35.11
C GLN A 526 -21.63 -26.93 -33.75
N TRP A 527 -22.39 -26.62 -32.71
CA TRP A 527 -22.11 -27.04 -31.34
C TRP A 527 -23.37 -27.61 -30.69
N THR A 528 -23.18 -28.55 -29.78
CA THR A 528 -24.28 -29.11 -28.99
C THR A 528 -23.92 -29.08 -27.52
N ILE A 529 -24.84 -28.54 -26.71
CA ILE A 529 -24.80 -28.55 -25.24
C ILE A 529 -25.90 -29.52 -24.78
N ASP A 530 -25.53 -30.70 -24.33
CA ASP A 530 -26.42 -31.71 -23.78
C ASP A 530 -26.44 -31.60 -22.26
N LEU A 531 -27.53 -31.05 -21.71
CA LEU A 531 -27.83 -31.01 -20.28
C LEU A 531 -29.03 -31.88 -19.96
N LYS A 532 -29.16 -33.01 -20.67
CA LYS A 532 -30.24 -33.98 -20.50
C LYS A 532 -29.69 -35.33 -20.05
N ASN A 533 -28.54 -35.72 -20.58
CA ASN A 533 -27.88 -36.99 -20.27
C ASN A 533 -26.88 -36.85 -19.10
N ALA A 534 -26.60 -37.97 -18.43
CA ALA A 534 -25.76 -38.00 -17.23
C ALA A 534 -24.38 -37.36 -17.44
N GLY A 535 -23.96 -36.51 -16.51
CA GLY A 535 -22.69 -35.78 -16.56
C GLY A 535 -22.74 -34.44 -17.28
N GLY A 536 -23.68 -34.23 -18.21
CA GLY A 536 -23.70 -33.06 -19.10
C GLY A 536 -22.51 -33.02 -20.06
N GLU A 537 -22.72 -32.69 -21.32
CA GLU A 537 -21.62 -32.59 -22.29
C GLU A 537 -21.76 -31.40 -23.24
N VAL A 538 -20.62 -30.86 -23.67
CA VAL A 538 -20.54 -29.93 -24.80
C VAL A 538 -19.60 -30.52 -25.83
N TYR A 539 -20.05 -30.61 -27.07
CA TYR A 539 -19.24 -31.13 -28.15
C TYR A 539 -19.49 -30.39 -29.47
N ARG A 540 -18.46 -30.35 -30.30
CA ARG A 540 -18.53 -29.81 -31.66
C ARG A 540 -19.25 -30.80 -32.57
N GLY A 541 -20.22 -30.32 -33.33
CA GLY A 541 -20.99 -31.10 -34.30
C GLY A 541 -22.50 -31.09 -34.08
N LYS A 542 -23.20 -31.79 -34.97
CA LYS A 542 -24.66 -31.96 -34.93
C LYS A 542 -25.11 -32.70 -33.68
N VAL A 543 -26.33 -32.40 -33.24
CA VAL A 543 -26.97 -33.12 -32.15
C VAL A 543 -27.03 -34.62 -32.46
N ARG A 544 -26.64 -35.49 -31.51
CA ARG A 544 -26.61 -36.96 -31.66
C ARG A 544 -28.01 -37.59 -31.60
N GLY A 545 -29.05 -36.76 -31.60
CA GLY A 545 -30.46 -37.11 -31.45
C GLY A 545 -31.33 -35.92 -31.86
N ARG A 546 -32.23 -35.48 -30.97
CA ARG A 546 -33.07 -34.29 -31.21
C ARG A 546 -32.69 -33.16 -30.24
N ALA A 547 -32.45 -31.97 -30.77
CA ALA A 547 -32.31 -30.77 -29.96
C ALA A 547 -33.69 -30.29 -29.50
N ASP A 548 -33.79 -29.91 -28.23
CA ASP A 548 -34.98 -29.27 -27.67
C ASP A 548 -35.08 -27.80 -28.13
N THR A 549 -33.93 -27.14 -28.30
CA THR A 549 -33.82 -25.78 -28.82
C THR A 549 -32.58 -25.62 -29.72
N THR A 550 -32.74 -24.96 -30.86
CA THR A 550 -31.66 -24.62 -31.79
C THR A 550 -31.52 -23.11 -31.90
N PHE A 551 -30.29 -22.61 -31.80
CA PHE A 551 -29.92 -21.22 -31.99
C PHE A 551 -29.11 -21.06 -33.27
N THR A 552 -29.42 -20.06 -34.09
CA THR A 552 -28.64 -19.73 -35.29
C THR A 552 -28.31 -18.24 -35.28
N LEU A 553 -27.03 -17.89 -35.38
CA LEU A 553 -26.55 -16.50 -35.34
C LEU A 553 -25.12 -16.41 -35.88
N SER A 554 -24.67 -15.20 -36.23
CA SER A 554 -23.30 -14.99 -36.68
C SER A 554 -22.28 -15.14 -35.54
N ASP A 555 -21.04 -15.50 -35.87
CA ASP A 555 -19.92 -15.55 -34.91
C ASP A 555 -19.78 -14.22 -34.14
N GLN A 556 -19.91 -13.10 -34.85
CA GLN A 556 -19.86 -11.76 -34.24
C GLN A 556 -21.07 -11.48 -33.33
N ASP A 557 -22.30 -11.76 -33.77
CA ASP A 557 -23.49 -11.51 -32.94
C ASP A 557 -23.51 -12.46 -31.71
N PHE A 558 -22.94 -13.65 -31.82
CA PHE A 558 -22.75 -14.56 -30.69
C PHE A 558 -21.81 -13.95 -29.65
N MET A 559 -20.67 -13.40 -30.10
CA MET A 559 -19.75 -12.70 -29.20
C MET A 559 -20.38 -11.46 -28.58
N ASP A 560 -21.16 -10.69 -29.34
CA ASP A 560 -21.86 -9.51 -28.80
C ASP A 560 -22.94 -9.89 -27.79
N LEU A 561 -23.60 -11.05 -27.93
CA LEU A 561 -24.53 -11.59 -26.93
C LEU A 561 -23.81 -12.01 -25.65
N VAL A 562 -22.72 -12.76 -25.79
CA VAL A 562 -21.92 -13.27 -24.64
C VAL A 562 -21.29 -12.10 -23.87
N LEU A 563 -20.81 -11.07 -24.56
CA LEU A 563 -20.25 -9.86 -23.97
C LEU A 563 -21.32 -8.87 -23.47
N GLY A 564 -22.61 -9.20 -23.56
CA GLY A 564 -23.72 -8.34 -23.12
C GLY A 564 -23.92 -7.07 -23.94
N LYS A 565 -23.24 -6.91 -25.09
CA LYS A 565 -23.35 -5.74 -25.97
C LYS A 565 -24.69 -5.67 -26.68
N ILE A 566 -25.32 -6.82 -26.93
CA ILE A 566 -26.68 -6.90 -27.46
C ILE A 566 -27.57 -7.75 -26.56
N ASN A 567 -28.82 -7.33 -26.39
CA ASN A 567 -29.81 -8.06 -25.61
C ASN A 567 -30.38 -9.24 -26.45
N PRO A 568 -30.51 -10.46 -25.90
CA PRO A 568 -31.02 -11.63 -26.63
C PRO A 568 -32.41 -11.44 -27.26
N GLN A 569 -33.34 -10.77 -26.57
CA GLN A 569 -34.67 -10.50 -27.11
C GLN A 569 -34.60 -9.52 -28.28
N LYS A 570 -33.80 -8.46 -28.16
CA LYS A 570 -33.59 -7.51 -29.27
C LYS A 570 -32.91 -8.16 -30.47
N ALA A 571 -31.92 -9.02 -30.24
CA ALA A 571 -31.25 -9.77 -31.30
C ALA A 571 -32.22 -10.72 -32.02
N PHE A 572 -33.15 -11.33 -31.30
CA PHE A 572 -34.19 -12.18 -31.88
C PHE A 572 -35.16 -11.38 -32.77
N PHE A 573 -35.72 -10.27 -32.26
CA PHE A 573 -36.62 -9.42 -33.05
C PHE A 573 -35.94 -8.74 -34.24
N ALA A 574 -34.64 -8.46 -34.16
CA ALA A 574 -33.84 -7.92 -35.26
C ALA A 574 -33.42 -8.99 -36.28
N GLY A 575 -33.79 -10.26 -36.09
CA GLY A 575 -33.43 -11.37 -36.97
C GLY A 575 -31.96 -11.81 -36.90
N LYS A 576 -31.18 -11.26 -35.97
CA LYS A 576 -29.75 -11.58 -35.73
C LYS A 576 -29.58 -12.90 -34.97
N LEU A 577 -30.51 -13.21 -34.09
CA LEU A 577 -30.61 -14.50 -33.40
C LEU A 577 -31.88 -15.21 -33.85
N LYS A 578 -31.75 -16.39 -34.45
CA LYS A 578 -32.90 -17.26 -34.74
C LYS A 578 -32.96 -18.35 -33.70
N VAL A 579 -34.15 -18.60 -33.16
CA VAL A 579 -34.41 -19.68 -32.19
C VAL A 579 -35.50 -20.58 -32.74
N LYS A 580 -35.25 -21.89 -32.79
CA LYS A 580 -36.19 -22.91 -33.22
C LYS A 580 -36.35 -23.96 -32.12
N GLY A 581 -37.57 -24.45 -31.89
CA GLY A 581 -37.84 -25.41 -30.81
C GLY A 581 -38.46 -24.73 -29.59
N ASN A 582 -38.20 -25.25 -28.39
CA ASN A 582 -38.81 -24.77 -27.17
C ASN A 582 -38.12 -23.48 -26.68
N ILE A 583 -38.76 -22.34 -26.92
CA ILE A 583 -38.24 -21.01 -26.56
C ILE A 583 -38.17 -20.81 -25.04
N MET A 584 -39.02 -21.46 -24.24
CA MET A 584 -38.93 -21.33 -22.78
C MET A 584 -37.65 -21.96 -22.23
N LEU A 585 -37.11 -22.97 -22.91
CA LEU A 585 -35.84 -23.59 -22.52
C LEU A 585 -34.64 -22.70 -22.83
N SER A 586 -34.70 -21.78 -23.80
CA SER A 586 -33.61 -20.83 -24.03
C SER A 586 -33.48 -19.82 -22.90
N GLN A 587 -34.59 -19.33 -22.36
CA GLN A 587 -34.59 -18.42 -21.20
C GLN A 587 -34.05 -19.13 -19.95
N LYS A 588 -34.42 -20.40 -19.76
CA LYS A 588 -33.94 -21.23 -18.65
C LYS A 588 -32.43 -21.47 -18.73
N LEU A 589 -31.91 -21.74 -19.92
CA LEU A 589 -30.46 -21.84 -20.17
C LEU A 589 -29.76 -20.52 -19.84
N GLU A 590 -30.31 -19.38 -20.27
CA GLU A 590 -29.73 -18.06 -19.98
C GLU A 590 -29.67 -17.75 -18.49
N MET A 591 -30.75 -17.95 -17.72
CA MET A 591 -30.76 -17.70 -16.27
C MET A 591 -29.74 -18.56 -15.53
N ILE A 592 -29.66 -19.84 -15.89
CA ILE A 592 -28.75 -20.79 -15.23
C ILE A 592 -27.31 -20.47 -15.64
N LEU A 593 -27.03 -20.22 -16.92
CA LEU A 593 -25.70 -19.79 -17.33
C LEU A 593 -25.31 -18.47 -16.67
N LYS A 594 -26.22 -17.52 -16.43
CA LYS A 594 -25.94 -16.30 -15.62
C LYS A 594 -25.61 -16.61 -14.17
N ASP A 595 -26.33 -17.51 -13.52
CA ASP A 595 -26.06 -17.91 -12.13
C ASP A 595 -24.68 -18.56 -11.95
N TYR A 596 -24.22 -19.31 -12.96
CA TYR A 596 -22.89 -19.94 -13.00
C TYR A 596 -21.83 -19.12 -13.77
N ALA A 597 -22.23 -18.01 -14.39
CA ALA A 597 -21.39 -17.01 -15.05
C ALA A 597 -21.39 -15.68 -14.29
N LYS A 598 -21.64 -15.71 -12.97
CA LYS A 598 -21.11 -14.71 -12.02
C LYS A 598 -19.58 -14.77 -12.10
N LEU A 599 -19.07 -14.15 -13.16
CA LEU A 599 -17.69 -13.81 -13.46
C LEU A 599 -17.35 -12.54 -12.70
#